data_AF-A0A3S0RFF1-F1
#
_entry.id   AF-A0A3S0RFF1-F1
#
_cell.length_a   1.000
_cell.length_b   1.000
_cell.length_c   1.000
_cell.angle_alpha   90.00
_cell.angle_beta   90.00
_cell.angle_gamma   90.00
#
_symmetry.space_group_name_H-M   'P 1'
#
loop_
_entity.id
_entity.type
_entity.pdbx_description
1 polymer ?
#
loop_
_entity_poly.entity_id
_entity_poly.type
_entity_poly.pdbx_seq_one_letter_code
_entity_poly.pdbx_strand_id
1 'polypeptide(L)'
;MDKEDFDMLFNERVAGRLARLGFVSKGKTLYFQEKHFTIALVRLGGRMSSPGSISHILCFRHSFLRDRTERIPSKFPTEVFDYPYKFKPLEDADKELVYRPQNLNYDYERFHWESADERSVCQELDRIAAHIENRFLPWAKTLTPATARLEITQFGEKAWCEQMWIADYAAAAE
;
A
#
# COMPACT_ATOMS: atom_id res chain seq x y z
N MET A 1 -1.88 -16.19 -20.97
CA MET A 1 -3.01 -15.90 -20.06
C MET A 1 -3.64 -14.61 -20.53
N ASP A 2 -4.97 -14.50 -20.54
CA ASP A 2 -5.61 -13.21 -20.83
C ASP A 2 -5.89 -12.41 -19.53
N LYS A 3 -6.49 -11.23 -19.68
CA LYS A 3 -6.74 -10.36 -18.53
C LYS A 3 -7.85 -10.90 -17.61
N GLU A 4 -8.84 -11.59 -18.15
CA GLU A 4 -9.96 -12.12 -17.37
C GLU A 4 -9.48 -13.29 -16.51
N ASP A 5 -8.66 -14.17 -17.10
CA ASP A 5 -7.96 -15.24 -16.39
C ASP A 5 -7.10 -14.68 -15.25
N PHE A 6 -6.31 -13.65 -15.53
CA PHE A 6 -5.49 -12.99 -14.52
C PHE A 6 -6.32 -12.40 -13.38
N ASP A 7 -7.38 -11.66 -13.70
CA ASP A 7 -8.23 -11.02 -12.68
C ASP A 7 -8.95 -12.08 -11.83
N MET A 8 -9.32 -13.25 -12.40
CA MET A 8 -9.84 -14.39 -11.66
C MET A 8 -8.81 -14.94 -10.67
N LEU A 9 -7.58 -15.21 -11.13
CA LEU A 9 -6.49 -15.68 -10.25
C LEU A 9 -6.14 -14.67 -9.17
N PHE A 10 -6.08 -13.39 -9.49
CA PHE A 10 -5.84 -12.32 -8.51
C PHE A 10 -6.93 -12.31 -7.44
N ASN A 11 -8.19 -12.44 -7.86
CA ASN A 11 -9.32 -12.48 -6.93
C ASN A 11 -9.28 -13.70 -6.02
N GLU A 12 -8.95 -14.88 -6.55
CA GLU A 12 -8.86 -16.10 -5.76
C GLU A 12 -7.68 -16.06 -4.77
N ARG A 13 -6.48 -15.75 -5.28
CA ARG A 13 -5.21 -15.91 -4.58
C ARG A 13 -4.84 -14.73 -3.68
N VAL A 14 -5.23 -13.52 -4.07
CA VAL A 14 -4.93 -12.30 -3.32
C VAL A 14 -6.20 -11.77 -2.63
N ALA A 15 -7.20 -11.34 -3.39
CA ALA A 15 -8.33 -10.62 -2.82
C ALA A 15 -9.15 -11.49 -1.85
N GLY A 16 -9.45 -12.73 -2.21
CA GLY A 16 -10.20 -13.69 -1.40
C GLY A 16 -9.46 -14.09 -0.13
N ARG A 17 -8.13 -14.25 -0.22
CA ARG A 17 -7.27 -14.53 0.94
C ARG A 17 -7.24 -13.34 1.91
N LEU A 18 -6.99 -12.13 1.40
CA LEU A 18 -6.95 -10.93 2.21
C LEU A 18 -8.33 -10.54 2.77
N ALA A 19 -9.42 -10.87 2.07
CA ALA A 19 -10.77 -10.64 2.57
C ALA A 19 -11.06 -11.39 3.88
N ARG A 20 -10.48 -12.58 4.07
CA ARG A 20 -10.56 -13.33 5.34
C ARG A 20 -9.87 -12.62 6.51
N LEU A 21 -8.92 -11.72 6.20
CA LEU A 21 -8.25 -10.87 7.18
C LEU A 21 -8.98 -9.54 7.41
N GLY A 22 -10.10 -9.29 6.72
CA GLY A 22 -10.88 -8.05 6.83
C GLY A 22 -10.59 -7.01 5.76
N PHE A 23 -9.79 -7.33 4.73
CA PHE A 23 -9.66 -6.44 3.58
C PHE A 23 -10.96 -6.37 2.78
N VAL A 24 -11.27 -5.19 2.24
CA VAL A 24 -12.43 -4.95 1.37
C VAL A 24 -11.96 -4.39 0.04
N SER A 25 -12.58 -4.85 -1.05
CA SER A 25 -12.30 -4.32 -2.38
C SER A 25 -13.14 -3.07 -2.66
N LYS A 26 -12.49 -2.02 -3.18
CA LYS A 26 -13.17 -0.89 -3.85
C LYS A 26 -12.52 -0.65 -5.20
N GLY A 27 -13.27 -0.98 -6.26
CA GLY A 27 -12.72 -1.00 -7.62
C GLY A 27 -11.63 -2.05 -7.74
N LYS A 28 -10.39 -1.62 -8.03
CA LYS A 28 -9.23 -2.51 -8.14
C LYS A 28 -8.28 -2.44 -6.94
N THR A 29 -8.63 -1.68 -5.92
CA THR A 29 -7.80 -1.49 -4.73
C THR A 29 -8.39 -2.29 -3.57
N LEU A 30 -7.52 -2.99 -2.85
CA LEU A 30 -7.88 -3.67 -1.61
C LEU A 30 -7.52 -2.77 -0.44
N TYR A 31 -8.46 -2.55 0.47
CA TYR A 31 -8.29 -1.71 1.65
C TYR A 31 -8.47 -2.52 2.92
N PHE A 32 -7.64 -2.27 3.91
CA PHE A 32 -7.87 -2.71 5.29
C PHE A 32 -7.87 -1.48 6.17
N GLN A 33 -8.84 -1.37 7.07
CA GLN A 33 -8.93 -0.24 7.99
C GLN A 33 -9.29 -0.76 9.38
N GLU A 34 -8.44 -0.38 10.33
CA GLU A 34 -8.76 -0.40 11.76
C GLU A 34 -9.01 1.03 12.24
N LYS A 35 -9.36 1.20 13.51
CA LYS A 35 -9.64 2.51 14.11
C LYS A 35 -8.49 3.52 13.92
N HIS A 36 -7.25 3.04 13.82
CA HIS A 36 -6.04 3.87 13.90
C HIS A 36 -5.23 3.93 12.61
N PHE A 37 -5.43 3.02 11.66
CA PHE A 37 -4.66 3.01 10.42
C PHE A 37 -5.44 2.41 9.25
N THR A 38 -4.93 2.70 8.05
CA THR A 38 -5.41 2.18 6.77
C THR A 38 -4.24 1.60 5.98
N ILE A 39 -4.43 0.39 5.46
CA ILE A 39 -3.57 -0.24 4.45
C ILE A 39 -4.31 -0.22 3.12
N ALA A 40 -3.59 0.01 2.02
CA ALA A 40 -4.13 -0.11 0.67
C ALA A 40 -3.16 -0.87 -0.24
N LEU A 41 -3.61 -1.95 -0.88
CA LEU A 41 -2.95 -2.51 -2.05
C LEU A 41 -3.60 -1.91 -3.29
N VAL A 42 -2.96 -0.87 -3.84
CA VAL A 42 -3.48 -0.07 -4.94
C VAL A 42 -3.03 -0.68 -6.27
N ARG A 43 -3.99 -1.04 -7.13
CA ARG A 43 -3.70 -1.34 -8.55
C ARG A 43 -3.77 -0.04 -9.35
N LEU A 44 -2.63 0.41 -9.84
CA LEU A 44 -2.47 1.68 -10.56
C LEU A 44 -3.08 1.58 -11.97
N GLY A 45 -3.80 2.63 -12.35
CA GLY A 45 -4.43 2.76 -13.66
C GLY A 45 -3.78 3.83 -14.55
N GLY A 46 -4.50 4.24 -15.61
CA GLY A 46 -4.09 5.35 -16.47
C GLY A 46 -2.74 5.12 -17.14
N ARG A 47 -1.84 6.10 -17.05
CA ARG A 47 -0.49 6.05 -17.65
C ARG A 47 0.38 4.89 -17.12
N MET A 48 0.01 4.31 -15.97
CA MET A 48 0.73 3.19 -15.37
C MET A 48 0.20 1.83 -15.82
N SER A 49 -0.94 1.80 -16.51
CA SER A 49 -1.48 0.58 -17.09
C SER A 49 -0.76 0.22 -18.37
N SER A 50 -0.48 -1.07 -18.55
CA SER A 50 0.12 -1.61 -19.77
C SER A 50 -0.52 -2.97 -20.05
N PRO A 51 -0.81 -3.31 -21.32
CA PRO A 51 -1.30 -4.64 -21.67
C PRO A 51 -0.40 -5.73 -21.09
N GLY A 52 -1.01 -6.84 -20.68
CA GLY A 52 -0.28 -7.99 -20.15
C GLY A 52 0.44 -7.78 -18.82
N SER A 53 0.17 -6.68 -18.12
CA SER A 53 0.75 -6.40 -16.80
C SER A 53 -0.20 -5.68 -15.86
N ILE A 54 0.13 -5.72 -14.58
CA ILE A 54 -0.43 -4.81 -13.58
C ILE A 54 0.67 -3.99 -12.94
N SER A 55 0.34 -2.76 -12.57
CA SER A 55 1.18 -1.91 -11.74
C SER A 55 0.52 -1.79 -10.37
N HIS A 56 1.26 -2.03 -9.30
CA HIS A 56 0.70 -1.99 -7.95
C HIS A 56 1.66 -1.43 -6.90
N ILE A 57 1.08 -0.99 -5.79
CA ILE A 57 1.82 -0.43 -4.67
C ILE A 57 1.08 -0.73 -3.36
N LEU A 58 1.83 -1.04 -2.32
CA LEU A 58 1.31 -1.29 -0.98
C LEU A 58 1.55 -0.06 -0.11
N CYS A 59 0.47 0.50 0.42
CA CYS A 59 0.50 1.76 1.14
C CYS A 59 0.02 1.59 2.58
N PHE A 60 0.58 2.39 3.48
CA PHE A 60 0.14 2.50 4.87
C PHE A 60 0.01 3.97 5.29
N ARG A 61 -1.00 4.25 6.12
CA ARG A 61 -1.15 5.53 6.82
C ARG A 61 -1.91 5.36 8.13
N HIS A 62 -1.64 6.24 9.08
CA HIS A 62 -2.53 6.41 10.22
C HIS A 62 -3.81 7.16 9.80
N SER A 63 -4.94 6.81 10.42
CA SER A 63 -6.27 7.30 10.01
C SER A 63 -6.52 8.76 10.38
N PHE A 64 -5.80 9.31 11.36
CA PHE A 64 -5.94 10.71 11.79
C PHE A 64 -5.13 11.71 10.94
N LEU A 65 -4.30 11.23 10.02
CA LEU A 65 -3.50 12.11 9.17
C LEU A 65 -4.40 12.91 8.22
N ARG A 66 -4.03 14.15 7.98
CA ARG A 66 -4.60 14.95 6.90
C ARG A 66 -4.10 14.45 5.54
N ASP A 67 -4.96 14.57 4.53
CA ASP A 67 -4.61 14.41 3.12
C ASP A 67 -4.06 15.71 2.52
N ARG A 68 -3.73 15.70 1.23
CA ARG A 68 -3.25 16.89 0.51
C ARG A 68 -4.23 18.06 0.43
N THR A 69 -5.48 17.87 0.82
CA THR A 69 -6.48 18.95 0.96
C THR A 69 -6.57 19.49 2.39
N GLU A 70 -5.61 19.09 3.24
CA GLU A 70 -5.51 19.45 4.66
C GLU A 70 -6.68 18.95 5.51
N ARG A 71 -7.33 17.86 5.07
CA ARG A 71 -8.49 17.27 5.76
C ARG A 71 -8.23 15.83 6.14
N ILE A 72 -8.79 15.39 7.27
CA ILE A 72 -8.82 13.97 7.61
C ILE A 72 -9.85 13.29 6.69
N PRO A 73 -9.46 12.32 5.86
CA PRO A 73 -10.38 11.67 4.93
C PRO A 73 -11.50 10.93 5.65
N SER A 74 -12.76 11.18 5.26
CA SER A 74 -13.92 10.45 5.76
C SER A 74 -14.12 9.08 5.10
N LYS A 75 -13.38 8.80 4.03
CA LYS A 75 -13.39 7.55 3.25
C LYS A 75 -11.96 7.10 3.00
N PHE A 76 -11.79 5.90 2.47
CA PHE A 76 -10.48 5.40 2.04
C PHE A 76 -9.81 6.39 1.07
N PRO A 77 -8.57 6.81 1.36
CA PRO A 77 -7.82 7.65 0.45
C PRO A 77 -7.51 6.88 -0.84
N THR A 78 -7.82 7.49 -1.98
CA THR A 78 -7.61 6.88 -3.30
C THR A 78 -6.27 7.29 -3.90
N GLU A 79 -5.75 8.46 -3.53
CA GLU A 79 -4.48 8.97 -4.04
C GLU A 79 -3.31 8.38 -3.26
N VAL A 80 -2.37 7.76 -3.97
CA VAL A 80 -1.15 7.17 -3.38
C VAL A 80 -0.34 8.23 -2.62
N PHE A 81 -0.34 9.48 -3.09
CA PHE A 81 0.36 10.59 -2.46
C PHE A 81 -0.16 10.93 -1.05
N ASP A 82 -1.38 10.52 -0.69
CA ASP A 82 -1.94 10.73 0.65
C ASP A 82 -1.48 9.67 1.66
N TYR A 83 -0.59 8.75 1.25
CA TYR A 83 0.01 7.75 2.13
C TYR A 83 1.48 8.11 2.38
N PRO A 84 1.92 8.24 3.65
CA PRO A 84 3.34 8.47 3.92
C PRO A 84 4.19 7.25 3.51
N TYR A 85 3.70 6.05 3.82
CA TYR A 85 4.42 4.80 3.61
C TYR A 85 3.96 4.10 2.33
N LYS A 86 4.93 3.75 1.47
CA LYS A 86 4.71 3.19 0.14
C LYS A 86 5.78 2.14 -0.16
N PHE A 87 5.36 0.95 -0.56
CA PHE A 87 6.24 -0.20 -0.77
C PHE A 87 5.84 -0.97 -2.01
N LYS A 88 6.84 -1.58 -2.64
CA LYS A 88 6.65 -2.55 -3.72
C LYS A 88 6.30 -3.91 -3.12
N PRO A 89 5.12 -4.49 -3.43
CA PRO A 89 4.63 -5.68 -2.72
C PRO A 89 5.57 -6.89 -2.70
N LEU A 90 6.37 -7.13 -3.74
CA LEU A 90 7.32 -8.25 -3.78
C LEU A 90 8.75 -7.79 -3.59
N GLU A 91 9.18 -6.71 -4.23
CA GLU A 91 10.56 -6.22 -4.12
C GLU A 91 10.94 -5.75 -2.71
N ASP A 92 9.98 -5.28 -1.92
CA ASP A 92 10.22 -4.91 -0.52
C ASP A 92 9.81 -6.02 0.46
N ALA A 93 9.39 -7.19 -0.03
CA ALA A 93 8.85 -8.28 0.79
C ALA A 93 9.83 -8.83 1.84
N ASP A 94 11.14 -8.68 1.60
CA ASP A 94 12.21 -9.07 2.53
C ASP A 94 12.99 -7.86 3.10
N LYS A 95 12.72 -6.64 2.62
CA LYS A 95 13.42 -5.41 3.06
C LYS A 95 12.82 -4.81 4.31
N GLU A 96 13.58 -4.03 5.06
CA GLU A 96 13.02 -3.31 6.22
C GLU A 96 11.87 -2.37 5.79
N LEU A 97 10.76 -2.47 6.53
CA LEU A 97 9.58 -1.64 6.36
C LEU A 97 9.75 -0.35 7.18
N VAL A 98 10.45 0.60 6.59
CA VAL A 98 10.76 1.92 7.17
C VAL A 98 10.33 3.02 6.22
N TYR A 99 10.07 4.21 6.74
CA TYR A 99 9.76 5.38 5.92
C TYR A 99 10.86 5.64 4.86
N ARG A 100 10.43 5.94 3.63
CA ARG A 100 11.28 6.38 2.52
C ARG A 100 10.57 7.55 1.83
N PRO A 101 11.24 8.69 1.62
CA PRO A 101 10.61 9.85 1.01
C PRO A 101 10.20 9.54 -0.43
N GLN A 102 8.90 9.62 -0.69
CA GLN A 102 8.26 9.31 -1.98
C GLN A 102 7.09 10.28 -2.20
N ASN A 103 7.38 11.58 -2.08
CA ASN A 103 6.36 12.63 -1.98
C ASN A 103 5.92 13.18 -3.34
N LEU A 104 6.85 13.33 -4.28
CA LEU A 104 6.60 13.85 -5.63
C LEU A 104 6.61 12.75 -6.69
N ASN A 105 7.35 11.68 -6.44
CA ASN A 105 7.38 10.46 -7.22
C ASN A 105 7.41 9.27 -6.26
N TYR A 106 6.76 8.17 -6.64
CA TYR A 106 6.78 6.93 -5.86
C TYR A 106 7.11 5.77 -6.77
N ASP A 107 7.89 4.83 -6.24
CA ASP A 107 8.15 3.60 -6.93
C ASP A 107 6.95 2.67 -6.76
N TYR A 108 6.69 1.90 -7.80
CA TYR A 108 5.65 0.89 -7.82
C TYR A 108 6.20 -0.32 -8.55
N GLU A 109 5.59 -1.47 -8.30
CA GLU A 109 6.02 -2.71 -8.91
C GLU A 109 5.13 -3.03 -10.10
N ARG A 110 5.74 -3.49 -11.18
CA ARG A 110 5.04 -3.95 -12.37
C ARG A 110 5.19 -5.46 -12.48
N PHE A 111 4.06 -6.15 -12.51
CA PHE A 111 4.01 -7.58 -12.69
C PHE A 111 3.49 -7.92 -14.09
N HIS A 112 4.35 -8.54 -14.92
CA HIS A 112 4.04 -8.96 -16.28
C HIS A 112 3.54 -10.41 -16.28
N TRP A 113 2.25 -10.61 -16.56
CA TRP A 113 1.59 -11.92 -16.51
C TRP A 113 1.32 -12.52 -17.90
N GLU A 114 1.27 -11.71 -18.96
CA GLU A 114 0.93 -12.20 -20.31
C GLU A 114 1.96 -13.20 -20.87
N SER A 115 3.24 -12.96 -20.59
CA SER A 115 4.34 -13.83 -21.00
C SER A 115 4.71 -14.89 -19.95
N ALA A 116 4.04 -14.90 -18.79
CA ALA A 116 4.30 -15.85 -17.72
C ALA A 116 3.35 -17.06 -17.85
N ASP A 117 3.83 -18.24 -17.46
CA ASP A 117 2.96 -19.39 -17.29
C ASP A 117 2.08 -19.24 -16.04
N GLU A 118 0.92 -19.89 -16.04
CA GLU A 118 -0.08 -19.77 -14.97
C GLU A 118 0.48 -20.14 -13.59
N ARG A 119 1.36 -21.14 -13.51
CA ARG A 119 1.94 -21.58 -12.23
C ARG A 119 2.84 -20.48 -11.66
N SER A 120 3.70 -19.89 -12.48
CA SER A 120 4.52 -18.74 -12.07
C SER A 120 3.65 -17.57 -11.63
N VAL A 121 2.54 -17.30 -12.34
CA VAL A 121 1.58 -16.26 -11.95
C VAL A 121 0.97 -16.54 -10.58
N CYS A 122 0.48 -17.75 -10.35
CA CYS A 122 -0.08 -18.15 -9.06
C CYS A 122 0.95 -18.00 -7.92
N GLN A 123 2.20 -18.40 -8.16
CA GLN A 123 3.27 -18.29 -7.16
C GLN A 123 3.53 -16.84 -6.76
N GLU A 124 3.60 -15.91 -7.71
CA GLU A 124 3.80 -14.49 -7.39
C GLU A 124 2.58 -13.88 -6.67
N LEU A 125 1.36 -14.24 -7.07
CA LEU A 125 0.14 -13.80 -6.37
C LEU A 125 0.10 -14.34 -4.93
N ASP A 126 0.44 -15.61 -4.72
CA ASP A 126 0.53 -16.22 -3.40
C ASP A 126 1.60 -15.54 -2.53
N ARG A 127 2.72 -15.11 -3.12
CA ARG A 127 3.77 -14.34 -2.43
C ARG A 127 3.29 -12.95 -2.03
N ILE A 128 2.55 -12.24 -2.88
CA ILE A 128 1.96 -10.94 -2.52
C ILE A 128 1.05 -11.10 -1.30
N ALA A 129 0.12 -12.07 -1.35
CA ALA A 129 -0.81 -12.30 -0.26
C ALA A 129 -0.09 -12.72 1.03
N ALA A 130 0.91 -13.61 0.94
CA ALA A 130 1.70 -14.05 2.06
C ALA A 130 2.55 -12.92 2.67
N HIS A 131 3.14 -12.04 1.85
CA HIS A 131 3.87 -10.86 2.36
C HIS A 131 2.93 -9.93 3.14
N ILE A 132 1.74 -9.65 2.60
CA ILE A 132 0.77 -8.80 3.27
C ILE A 132 0.29 -9.43 4.59
N GLU A 133 -0.08 -10.71 4.56
CA GLU A 133 -0.59 -11.45 5.71
C GLU A 133 0.44 -11.62 6.81
N ASN A 134 1.64 -12.10 6.47
CA ASN A 134 2.62 -12.55 7.45
C ASN A 134 3.60 -11.47 7.90
N ARG A 135 3.70 -10.36 7.17
CA ARG A 135 4.72 -9.33 7.42
C ARG A 135 4.15 -7.93 7.45
N PHE A 136 3.49 -7.50 6.39
CA PHE A 136 3.05 -6.10 6.27
C PHE A 136 1.94 -5.75 7.28
N LEU A 137 0.90 -6.57 7.39
CA LEU A 137 -0.18 -6.34 8.34
C LEU A 137 0.32 -6.41 9.81
N PRO A 138 1.13 -7.40 10.22
CA PRO A 138 1.77 -7.39 11.53
C PRO A 138 2.61 -6.13 11.78
N TRP A 139 3.44 -5.71 10.82
CA TRP A 139 4.23 -4.49 10.93
C TRP A 139 3.34 -3.24 11.10
N ALA A 140 2.29 -3.11 10.30
CA ALA A 140 1.35 -1.99 10.36
C ALA A 140 0.69 -1.86 11.73
N LYS A 141 0.45 -2.98 12.43
CA LYS A 141 -0.08 -3.00 13.80
C LYS A 141 0.93 -2.56 14.87
N THR A 142 2.23 -2.63 14.57
CA THR A 142 3.31 -2.23 15.49
C THR A 142 3.81 -0.81 15.30
N LEU A 143 3.57 -0.22 14.12
CA LEU A 143 4.03 1.12 13.81
C LEU A 143 3.22 2.16 14.59
N THR A 144 3.83 2.77 15.60
CA THR A 144 3.18 3.79 16.43
C THR A 144 3.27 5.19 15.80
N PRO A 145 2.37 6.13 16.17
CA PRO A 145 2.49 7.54 15.80
C PRO A 145 3.86 8.15 16.14
N ALA A 146 4.41 7.82 17.31
CA ALA A 146 5.71 8.32 17.76
C ALA A 146 6.86 7.79 16.89
N THR A 147 6.85 6.49 16.58
CA THR A 147 7.83 5.87 15.67
C THR A 147 7.73 6.48 14.27
N ALA A 148 6.51 6.61 13.74
CA ALA A 148 6.31 7.19 12.41
C ALA A 148 6.78 8.64 12.33
N ARG A 149 6.51 9.45 13.37
CA ARG A 149 7.04 10.81 13.48
C ARG A 149 8.57 10.82 13.44
N LEU A 150 9.21 9.94 14.21
CA LEU A 150 10.67 9.84 14.29
C LEU A 150 11.25 9.49 12.92
N GLU A 151 10.71 8.47 12.26
CA GLU A 151 11.17 8.04 10.93
C GLU A 151 11.02 9.14 9.88
N ILE A 152 9.87 9.82 9.81
CA ILE A 152 9.67 10.92 8.85
C ILE A 152 10.60 12.10 9.18
N THR A 153 10.85 12.40 10.46
CA THR A 153 11.80 13.45 10.87
C THR A 153 13.24 13.11 10.48
N GLN A 154 13.63 11.83 10.60
CA GLN A 154 14.98 11.36 10.36
C GLN A 154 15.30 11.14 8.88
N PHE A 155 14.36 10.55 8.14
CA PHE A 155 14.57 10.11 6.76
C PHE A 155 13.85 10.97 5.71
N GLY A 156 12.99 11.90 6.14
CA GLY A 156 12.23 12.77 5.23
C GLY A 156 13.03 13.90 4.59
N GLU A 157 12.38 14.55 3.63
CA GLU A 157 12.96 15.61 2.79
C GLU A 157 12.45 17.02 3.17
N LYS A 158 11.74 17.13 4.30
CA LYS A 158 11.05 18.35 4.77
C LYS A 158 9.99 18.85 3.77
N ALA A 159 9.36 17.94 3.02
CA ALA A 159 8.29 18.27 2.11
C ALA A 159 7.07 18.83 2.88
N TRP A 160 6.25 19.64 2.21
CA TRP A 160 5.05 20.23 2.83
C TRP A 160 4.12 19.17 3.47
N CYS A 161 3.89 18.05 2.76
CA CYS A 161 3.09 16.95 3.29
C CYS A 161 3.73 16.26 4.50
N GLU A 162 5.06 16.10 4.52
CA GLU A 162 5.77 15.53 5.66
C GLU A 162 5.66 16.42 6.89
N GLN A 163 5.81 17.74 6.73
CA GLN A 163 5.63 18.70 7.84
C GLN A 163 4.20 18.63 8.41
N MET A 164 3.20 18.51 7.53
CA MET A 164 1.81 18.31 7.93
C MET A 164 1.63 16.99 8.69
N TRP A 165 2.17 15.88 8.19
CA TRP A 165 2.10 14.58 8.86
C TRP A 165 2.83 14.59 10.20
N ILE A 166 4.01 15.22 10.29
CA ILE A 166 4.76 15.37 11.55
C ILE A 166 3.92 16.12 12.58
N ALA A 167 3.23 17.19 12.18
CA ALA A 167 2.34 17.93 13.06
C ALA A 167 1.15 17.08 13.53
N ASP A 168 0.53 16.31 12.62
CA ASP A 168 -0.56 15.39 12.96
C ASP A 168 -0.10 14.29 13.92
N TYR A 169 1.09 13.74 13.70
CA TYR A 169 1.69 12.74 14.57
C TYR A 169 2.04 13.29 15.95
N ALA A 170 2.48 14.55 16.04
CA ALA A 170 2.71 15.20 17.32
C ALA A 170 1.41 15.38 18.11
N ALA A 171 0.34 15.84 17.45
CA ALA A 171 -0.96 16.03 18.08
C ALA A 171 -1.63 14.71 18.52
N ALA A 172 -1.31 13.59 17.87
CA ALA A 172 -1.86 12.28 18.22
C ALA A 172 -1.08 11.54 19.33
N ALA A 173 0.10 12.03 19.71
CA ALA A 173 0.94 11.43 20.75
C ALA A 173 0.75 12.08 22.13
N GLU A 174 -0.04 13.15 22.20
CA GLU A 174 -0.51 13.83 23.43
C GLU A 174 -1.84 13.22 23.90
#